data_AF-A0A5D2N089-F1
#
_entry.id   AF-A0A5D2N089-F1
#
_cell.length_a   1.000
_cell.length_b   1.000
_cell.length_c   1.000
_cell.angle_alpha   90.00
_cell.angle_beta   90.00
_cell.angle_gamma   90.00
#
_symmetry.space_group_name_H-M   'P 1'
#
loop_
_entity.id
_entity.type
_entity.pdbx_description
1 polymer ?
#
loop_
_entity_poly.entity_id
_entity_poly.type
_entity_poly.pdbx_seq_one_letter_code
_entity_poly.pdbx_strand_id
1 'polypeptide(L)'
;MYSQLCQDDMPTVRRSAASNLGKFAATVENAHLKAEIMQIFNNLTQDDQDSVLLLAVEGCAARGKLLEPQDCVAHILPVIVNFSQDKSWRVRYMVANQLYELCEAVGPQPTRMDLVPAYVRLLRDNEAEVRIAAAGKITKFSQILSPELATQHILPCVKELSSDSSQHVRSALASVIMGMAPILGKLWLL
;
A
#
# COMPACT_ATOMS: atom_id res chain seq x y z
N MET A 1 21.47 -19.08 2.39
CA MET A 1 22.29 -17.87 2.67
C MET A 1 21.44 -16.62 2.85
N TYR A 2 20.68 -16.15 1.85
CA TYR A 2 19.89 -14.92 1.99
C TYR A 2 18.86 -14.96 3.14
N SER A 3 18.17 -16.09 3.33
CA SER A 3 17.25 -16.29 4.47
C SER A 3 17.91 -16.11 5.85
N GLN A 4 19.20 -16.44 5.99
CA GLN A 4 19.94 -16.24 7.24
C GLN A 4 20.15 -14.75 7.52
N LEU A 5 20.43 -13.94 6.49
CA LEU A 5 20.56 -12.48 6.63
C LEU A 5 19.24 -11.82 7.04
N CYS A 6 18.10 -12.38 6.62
CA CYS A 6 16.77 -11.91 7.03
C CYS A 6 16.42 -12.26 8.48
N GLN A 7 17.16 -13.18 9.11
CA GLN A 7 16.96 -13.64 10.49
C GLN A 7 18.14 -13.29 11.39
N ASP A 8 19.03 -12.40 10.94
CA ASP A 8 20.22 -12.00 11.67
C ASP A 8 19.87 -11.29 12.99
N ASP A 9 20.66 -11.53 14.04
CA ASP A 9 20.44 -10.91 15.35
C ASP A 9 20.53 -9.38 15.28
N MET A 10 21.33 -8.85 14.36
CA MET A 10 21.53 -7.41 14.20
C MET A 10 20.46 -6.79 13.30
N PRO A 11 19.62 -5.86 13.80
CA PRO A 11 18.56 -5.23 13.02
C PRO A 11 19.04 -4.53 11.74
N THR A 12 20.25 -3.97 11.74
CA THR A 12 20.81 -3.30 10.54
C THR A 12 21.07 -4.27 9.39
N VAL A 13 21.40 -5.54 9.70
CA VAL A 13 21.56 -6.60 8.71
C VAL A 13 20.20 -7.00 8.15
N ARG A 14 19.22 -7.28 9.02
CA ARG A 14 17.86 -7.62 8.59
C ARG A 14 17.22 -6.51 7.75
N ARG A 15 17.43 -5.25 8.14
CA ARG A 15 17.02 -4.06 7.39
C ARG A 15 17.62 -4.05 5.99
N SER A 16 18.93 -4.29 5.88
CA SER A 16 19.64 -4.33 4.59
C SER A 16 19.20 -5.49 3.72
N ALA A 17 18.87 -6.62 4.33
CA ALA A 17 18.25 -7.75 3.64
C ALA A 17 16.87 -7.33 3.10
N ALA A 18 15.97 -6.85 3.97
CA ALA A 18 14.62 -6.44 3.61
C ALA A 18 14.56 -5.47 2.41
N SER A 19 15.42 -4.43 2.39
CA SER A 19 15.46 -3.47 1.26
C SER A 19 15.85 -4.09 -0.08
N ASN A 20 16.46 -5.29 -0.09
CA ASN A 20 16.90 -5.97 -1.29
C ASN A 20 16.02 -7.18 -1.66
N LEU A 21 14.97 -7.48 -0.89
CA LEU A 21 14.13 -8.66 -1.11
C LEU A 21 13.45 -8.63 -2.48
N GLY A 22 12.98 -7.46 -2.92
CA GLY A 22 12.36 -7.31 -4.24
C GLY A 22 13.33 -7.64 -5.40
N LYS A 23 14.59 -7.21 -5.29
CA LYS A 23 15.62 -7.51 -6.29
C LYS A 23 15.98 -8.98 -6.29
N PHE A 24 16.11 -9.58 -5.10
CA PHE A 24 16.37 -10.99 -4.97
C PHE A 24 15.23 -11.83 -5.56
N ALA A 25 13.98 -11.52 -5.21
CA ALA A 25 12.79 -12.18 -5.74
C ALA A 25 12.72 -12.17 -7.27
N ALA A 26 13.12 -11.08 -7.92
CA ALA A 26 13.13 -10.96 -9.39
C ALA A 26 14.18 -11.83 -10.10
N THR A 27 15.18 -12.35 -9.36
CA THR A 27 16.25 -13.21 -9.92
C THR A 27 16.03 -14.70 -9.68
N VAL A 28 14.99 -15.05 -8.94
CA VAL A 28 14.72 -16.42 -8.47
C VAL A 28 13.66 -17.06 -9.37
N GLU A 29 13.81 -18.36 -9.65
CA GLU A 29 12.83 -19.11 -10.45
C GLU A 29 11.46 -19.16 -9.75
N ASN A 30 10.37 -19.21 -10.54
CA ASN A 30 9.00 -19.25 -10.02
C ASN A 30 8.74 -20.35 -8.99
N ALA A 31 9.43 -21.50 -9.10
CA ALA A 31 9.31 -22.60 -8.14
C ALA A 31 9.74 -22.18 -6.71
N HIS A 32 10.73 -21.31 -6.60
CA HIS A 32 11.28 -20.85 -5.32
C HIS A 32 10.62 -19.56 -4.81
N LEU A 33 9.93 -18.80 -5.68
CA LEU A 33 9.18 -17.61 -5.29
C LEU A 33 8.12 -17.92 -4.22
N LYS A 34 7.30 -18.96 -4.43
CA LYS A 34 6.23 -19.30 -3.50
C LYS A 34 6.72 -19.92 -2.20
N ALA A 35 7.75 -20.76 -2.25
CA ALA A 35 8.23 -21.48 -1.07
C ALA A 35 9.17 -20.63 -0.21
N GLU A 36 10.19 -20.01 -0.81
CA GLU A 36 11.27 -19.37 -0.05
C GLU A 36 11.05 -17.87 0.12
N ILE A 37 10.69 -17.16 -0.96
CA ILE A 37 10.52 -15.70 -0.91
C ILE A 37 9.34 -15.31 -0.03
N MET A 38 8.22 -16.03 -0.13
CA MET A 38 7.06 -15.76 0.72
C MET A 38 7.31 -16.11 2.19
N GLN A 39 8.09 -17.16 2.48
CA GLN A 39 8.49 -17.45 3.85
C GLN A 39 9.41 -16.36 4.42
N ILE A 40 10.38 -15.89 3.64
CA ILE A 40 11.26 -14.77 4.03
C ILE A 40 10.44 -13.50 4.27
N PHE A 41 9.51 -13.20 3.38
CA PHE A 41 8.61 -12.06 3.52
C PHE A 41 7.76 -12.15 4.79
N ASN A 42 7.13 -13.29 5.03
CA ASN A 42 6.32 -13.51 6.23
C ASN A 42 7.17 -13.29 7.50
N ASN A 43 8.40 -13.78 7.54
CA ASN A 43 9.29 -13.54 8.67
C ASN A 43 9.61 -12.05 8.85
N LEU A 44 9.98 -11.35 7.77
CA LEU A 44 10.32 -9.92 7.83
C LEU A 44 9.12 -9.02 8.17
N THR A 45 7.89 -9.47 7.93
CA THR A 45 6.66 -8.73 8.29
C THR A 45 6.20 -8.99 9.73
N GLN A 46 6.91 -9.86 10.46
CA GLN A 46 6.73 -10.08 11.90
C GLN A 46 7.91 -9.53 12.71
N ASP A 47 8.78 -8.74 12.09
CA ASP A 47 9.95 -8.15 12.74
C ASP A 47 9.55 -7.17 13.86
N ASP A 48 10.35 -7.11 14.91
CA ASP A 48 10.12 -6.23 16.05
C ASP A 48 10.49 -4.76 15.76
N GLN A 49 11.26 -4.52 14.70
CA GLN A 49 11.75 -3.21 14.31
C GLN A 49 10.92 -2.61 13.17
N ASP A 50 10.24 -1.50 13.44
CA ASP A 50 9.44 -0.75 12.46
C ASP A 50 10.21 -0.46 11.15
N SER A 51 11.53 -0.22 11.24
CA SER A 51 12.37 0.06 10.07
C SER A 51 12.54 -1.15 9.15
N VAL A 52 12.49 -2.37 9.69
CA VAL A 52 12.50 -3.61 8.91
C VAL A 52 11.12 -3.84 8.32
N LEU A 53 10.05 -3.68 9.11
CA LEU A 53 8.67 -3.79 8.63
C LEU A 53 8.41 -2.87 7.44
N LEU A 54 8.83 -1.60 7.54
CA LEU A 54 8.69 -0.62 6.47
C LEU A 54 9.31 -1.13 5.15
N LEU A 55 10.53 -1.67 5.20
CA LEU A 55 11.24 -2.17 4.02
C LEU A 55 10.68 -3.50 3.54
N ALA A 56 10.15 -4.33 4.44
CA ALA A 56 9.45 -5.55 4.09
C ALA A 56 8.17 -5.25 3.32
N VAL A 57 7.49 -4.15 3.66
CA VAL A 57 6.32 -3.64 2.95
C VAL A 57 6.70 -2.95 1.65
N GLU A 58 7.87 -2.33 1.59
CA GLU A 58 8.39 -1.74 0.37
C GLU A 58 8.48 -2.81 -0.75
N GLY A 59 7.82 -2.53 -1.87
CA GLY A 59 7.79 -3.46 -3.01
C GLY A 59 6.84 -4.65 -2.86
N CYS A 60 5.87 -4.62 -1.94
CA CYS A 60 4.77 -5.59 -1.95
C CYS A 60 4.00 -5.55 -3.28
N ALA A 61 3.79 -4.36 -3.86
CA ALA A 61 3.19 -4.23 -5.18
C ALA A 61 4.01 -4.92 -6.28
N ALA A 62 5.32 -4.71 -6.29
CA ALA A 62 6.22 -5.35 -7.26
C ALA A 62 6.23 -6.88 -7.11
N ARG A 63 6.22 -7.39 -5.88
CA ARG A 63 6.11 -8.84 -5.61
C ARG A 63 4.75 -9.42 -5.96
N GLY A 64 3.67 -8.68 -5.71
CA GLY A 64 2.32 -9.09 -6.10
C GLY A 64 2.21 -9.37 -7.60
N LYS A 65 2.94 -8.60 -8.42
CA LYS A 65 3.02 -8.80 -9.89
C LYS A 65 3.82 -10.04 -10.30
N LEU A 66 4.60 -10.65 -9.41
CA LEU A 66 5.33 -11.90 -9.65
C LEU A 66 4.52 -13.14 -9.25
N LEU A 67 3.38 -12.96 -8.59
CA LEU A 67 2.55 -14.03 -8.07
C LEU A 67 1.27 -14.17 -8.89
N GLU A 68 0.70 -15.37 -8.87
CA GLU A 68 -0.69 -15.56 -9.28
C GLU A 68 -1.62 -14.74 -8.35
N PRO A 69 -2.73 -14.17 -8.86
CA PRO A 69 -3.61 -13.33 -8.06
C PRO A 69 -4.09 -13.98 -6.76
N GLN A 70 -4.39 -15.28 -6.80
CA GLN A 70 -4.80 -16.06 -5.64
C GLN A 70 -3.72 -16.11 -4.54
N ASP A 71 -2.44 -16.14 -4.91
CA ASP A 71 -1.32 -16.17 -3.97
C ASP A 71 -1.04 -14.76 -3.42
N CYS A 72 -1.20 -13.73 -4.25
CA CYS A 72 -1.15 -12.34 -3.78
C CYS A 72 -2.25 -12.06 -2.74
N VAL A 73 -3.47 -12.55 -2.99
CA VAL A 73 -4.60 -12.46 -2.06
C VAL A 73 -4.36 -13.27 -0.79
N ALA A 74 -3.78 -14.47 -0.88
CA ALA A 74 -3.55 -15.32 0.28
C ALA A 74 -2.45 -14.79 1.21
N HIS A 75 -1.41 -14.13 0.65
CA HIS A 75 -0.19 -13.85 1.39
C HIS A 75 0.16 -12.36 1.52
N ILE A 76 -0.04 -11.55 0.47
CA ILE A 76 0.34 -10.12 0.50
C ILE A 76 -0.80 -9.25 1.00
N LEU A 77 -2.03 -9.52 0.57
CA LEU A 77 -3.19 -8.72 0.95
C LEU A 77 -3.39 -8.63 2.48
N PRO A 78 -3.33 -9.73 3.27
CA PRO A 78 -3.54 -9.66 4.72
C PRO A 78 -2.49 -8.78 5.41
N VAL A 79 -1.23 -8.85 4.95
CA VAL A 79 -0.13 -8.02 5.45
C VAL A 79 -0.41 -6.55 5.20
N ILE A 80 -0.82 -6.20 3.98
CA ILE A 80 -1.09 -4.81 3.59
C ILE A 80 -2.30 -4.23 4.33
N VAL A 81 -3.36 -5.01 4.51
CA VAL A 81 -4.54 -4.60 5.27
C VAL A 81 -4.19 -4.41 6.74
N ASN A 82 -3.41 -5.32 7.34
CA ASN A 82 -2.94 -5.19 8.71
C ASN A 82 -2.08 -3.93 8.87
N PHE A 83 -1.10 -3.74 8.00
CA PHE A 83 -0.17 -2.60 8.07
C PHE A 83 -0.77 -1.26 7.68
N SER A 84 -1.93 -1.22 7.03
CA SER A 84 -2.70 0.02 6.89
C SER A 84 -3.14 0.62 8.24
N GLN A 85 -3.05 -0.16 9.32
CA GLN A 85 -3.43 0.19 10.69
C GLN A 85 -2.28 -0.01 11.68
N ASP A 86 -1.05 -0.11 11.19
CA ASP A 86 0.13 -0.34 12.04
C ASP A 86 0.31 0.79 13.06
N LYS A 87 0.87 0.47 14.23
CA LYS A 87 1.21 1.48 15.26
C LYS A 87 2.17 2.55 14.71
N SER A 88 3.05 2.17 13.80
CA SER A 88 4.07 3.02 13.20
C SER A 88 3.51 3.75 11.99
N TRP A 89 3.40 5.08 12.09
CA TRP A 89 2.94 5.88 10.96
C TRP A 89 3.82 5.73 9.72
N ARG A 90 5.11 5.40 9.88
CA ARG A 90 6.03 5.18 8.76
C ARG A 90 5.68 3.92 7.97
N VAL A 91 5.18 2.88 8.66
CA VAL A 91 4.69 1.66 8.01
C VAL A 91 3.39 1.98 7.27
N ARG A 92 2.44 2.68 7.90
CA ARG A 92 1.19 3.13 7.25
C ARG A 92 1.45 4.03 6.03
N TYR A 93 2.42 4.95 6.15
CA TYR A 93 2.90 5.79 5.06
C TYR A 93 3.41 4.96 3.88
N MET A 94 4.17 3.88 4.15
CA MET A 94 4.66 2.99 3.11
C MET A 94 3.53 2.22 2.42
N VAL A 95 2.49 1.82 3.17
CA VAL A 95 1.28 1.22 2.59
C VAL A 95 0.55 2.22 1.68
N ALA A 96 0.36 3.46 2.13
CA ALA A 96 -0.32 4.51 1.36
C ALA A 96 0.33 4.80 0.00
N ASN A 97 1.67 4.67 -0.08
CA ASN A 97 2.41 4.92 -1.32
C ASN A 97 2.20 3.86 -2.42
N GLN A 98 1.81 2.63 -2.06
CA GLN A 98 1.76 1.50 -3.00
C GLN A 98 0.38 0.83 -3.11
N LEU A 99 -0.60 1.24 -2.30
CA LEU A 99 -1.88 0.55 -2.22
C LEU A 99 -2.60 0.44 -3.57
N TYR A 100 -2.51 1.46 -4.43
CA TYR A 100 -3.15 1.45 -5.74
C TYR A 100 -2.54 0.41 -6.70
N GLU A 101 -1.23 0.16 -6.61
CA GLU A 101 -0.55 -0.82 -7.47
C GLU A 101 -0.89 -2.26 -7.09
N LEU A 102 -1.30 -2.48 -5.83
CA LEU A 102 -1.76 -3.78 -5.36
C LEU A 102 -3.16 -4.13 -5.85
N CYS A 103 -4.00 -3.15 -6.17
CA CYS A 103 -5.36 -3.41 -6.67
C CYS A 103 -5.34 -4.24 -7.97
N GLU A 104 -4.37 -3.99 -8.86
CA GLU A 104 -4.17 -4.79 -10.08
C GLU A 104 -3.78 -6.24 -9.75
N ALA A 105 -2.93 -6.44 -8.75
CA ALA A 105 -2.42 -7.76 -8.38
C ALA A 105 -3.46 -8.64 -7.67
N VAL A 106 -4.34 -8.05 -6.86
CA VAL A 106 -5.38 -8.79 -6.12
C VAL A 106 -6.72 -8.88 -6.87
N GLY A 107 -6.92 -8.02 -7.87
CA GLY A 107 -8.14 -7.96 -8.66
C GLY A 107 -9.30 -7.21 -7.98
N PRO A 108 -10.45 -7.11 -8.66
CA PRO A 108 -11.51 -6.16 -8.30
C PRO A 108 -12.26 -6.52 -7.01
N GLN A 109 -12.51 -7.80 -6.74
CA GLN A 109 -13.26 -8.23 -5.56
C GLN A 109 -12.49 -7.93 -4.25
N PRO A 110 -11.22 -8.37 -4.08
CA PRO A 110 -10.45 -8.02 -2.89
C PRO A 110 -10.14 -6.52 -2.81
N THR A 111 -9.97 -5.84 -3.95
CA THR A 111 -9.84 -4.38 -3.97
C THR A 111 -11.03 -3.71 -3.30
N ARG A 112 -12.25 -4.11 -3.68
CA ARG A 112 -13.49 -3.56 -3.10
C ARG A 112 -13.64 -3.91 -1.61
N MET A 113 -13.40 -5.16 -1.24
CA MET A 113 -13.68 -5.67 0.10
C MET A 113 -12.65 -5.21 1.14
N ASP A 114 -11.38 -5.14 0.75
CA ASP A 114 -10.26 -5.00 1.69
C ASP A 114 -9.46 -3.71 1.46
N LEU A 115 -9.11 -3.40 0.20
CA LEU A 115 -8.24 -2.26 -0.10
C LEU A 115 -8.97 -0.91 -0.05
N VAL A 116 -10.25 -0.84 -0.46
CA VAL A 116 -11.05 0.40 -0.33
C VAL A 116 -11.19 0.83 1.13
N PRO A 117 -11.61 -0.03 2.09
CA PRO A 117 -11.63 0.34 3.49
C PRO A 117 -10.25 0.73 4.05
N ALA A 118 -9.19 0.01 3.65
CA ALA A 118 -7.82 0.35 4.03
C ALA A 118 -7.41 1.75 3.54
N TYR A 119 -7.73 2.08 2.28
CA TYR A 119 -7.40 3.38 1.72
C TYR A 119 -8.17 4.52 2.39
N VAL A 120 -9.46 4.33 2.68
CA VAL A 120 -10.26 5.32 3.42
C VAL A 120 -9.67 5.61 4.80
N ARG A 121 -9.16 4.58 5.50
CA ARG A 121 -8.45 4.79 6.78
C ARG A 121 -7.19 5.64 6.60
N LEU A 122 -6.38 5.35 5.57
CA LEU A 122 -5.15 6.10 5.29
C LEU A 122 -5.41 7.55 4.86
N LEU A 123 -6.52 7.82 4.16
CA LEU A 123 -6.95 9.18 3.82
C LEU A 123 -7.38 9.98 5.07
N ARG A 124 -7.81 9.28 6.12
CA ARG A 124 -8.23 9.86 7.41
C ARG A 124 -7.23 9.59 8.53
N ASP A 125 -5.99 9.27 8.17
CA ASP A 125 -4.94 8.95 9.14
C ASP A 125 -4.70 10.13 10.08
N ASN A 126 -4.30 9.86 11.33
CA ASN A 126 -4.00 10.93 12.27
C ASN A 126 -2.72 11.70 11.89
N GLU A 127 -1.77 11.06 11.21
CA GLU A 127 -0.52 11.67 10.77
C GLU A 127 -0.65 12.33 9.39
N ALA A 128 -0.23 13.59 9.28
CA ALA A 128 -0.38 14.37 8.06
C ALA A 128 0.42 13.76 6.90
N GLU A 129 1.60 13.19 7.17
CA GLU A 129 2.49 12.56 6.19
C GLU A 129 1.82 11.37 5.51
N VAL A 130 1.05 10.57 6.26
CA VAL A 130 0.27 9.46 5.71
C VAL A 130 -0.85 10.00 4.82
N ARG A 131 -1.58 11.02 5.28
CA ARG A 131 -2.63 11.67 4.49
C ARG A 131 -2.07 12.32 3.21
N ILE A 132 -0.88 12.94 3.26
CA ILE A 132 -0.19 13.50 2.09
C ILE A 132 0.09 12.40 1.06
N ALA A 133 0.67 11.27 1.50
CA ALA A 133 0.96 10.14 0.62
C ALA A 133 -0.30 9.57 -0.02
N ALA A 134 -1.35 9.35 0.79
CA ALA A 134 -2.62 8.85 0.30
C ALA A 134 -3.30 9.84 -0.66
N ALA A 135 -3.44 11.11 -0.29
CA ALA A 135 -4.05 12.16 -1.11
C ALA A 135 -3.32 12.33 -2.45
N GLY A 136 -1.98 12.26 -2.47
CA GLY A 136 -1.18 12.34 -3.69
C GLY A 136 -1.38 11.18 -4.68
N LYS A 137 -2.07 10.11 -4.28
CA LYS A 137 -2.38 8.95 -5.14
C LYS A 137 -3.89 8.75 -5.37
N ILE A 138 -4.74 9.61 -4.80
CA ILE A 138 -6.20 9.41 -4.75
C ILE A 138 -6.83 9.28 -6.13
N THR A 139 -6.34 10.03 -7.10
CA THR A 139 -6.80 9.96 -8.50
C THR A 139 -6.49 8.60 -9.11
N LYS A 140 -5.24 8.11 -8.97
CA LYS A 140 -4.85 6.80 -9.50
C LYS A 140 -5.66 5.67 -8.87
N PHE A 141 -5.85 5.72 -7.56
CA PHE A 141 -6.66 4.74 -6.85
C PHE A 141 -8.12 4.78 -7.33
N SER A 142 -8.70 5.98 -7.49
CA SER A 142 -10.08 6.16 -7.93
C SER A 142 -10.32 5.65 -9.35
N GLN A 143 -9.33 5.72 -10.24
CA GLN A 143 -9.42 5.23 -11.63
C GLN A 143 -9.59 3.70 -11.70
N ILE A 144 -9.21 2.98 -10.64
CA ILE A 144 -9.35 1.52 -10.54
C ILE A 144 -10.76 1.13 -10.09
N LEU A 145 -11.48 2.05 -9.45
CA LEU A 145 -12.80 1.81 -8.89
C LEU A 145 -13.90 2.08 -9.92
N SER A 146 -15.08 1.51 -9.67
CA SER A 146 -16.29 1.97 -10.35
C SER A 146 -16.66 3.38 -9.86
N PRO A 147 -17.33 4.20 -10.70
CA PRO A 147 -17.81 5.53 -10.29
C PRO A 147 -18.65 5.51 -9.01
N GLU A 148 -19.44 4.45 -8.79
CA GLU A 148 -20.28 4.28 -7.61
C GLU A 148 -19.44 4.12 -6.35
N LEU A 149 -18.42 3.25 -6.38
CA LEU A 149 -17.52 3.05 -5.24
C LEU A 149 -16.69 4.31 -4.94
N ALA A 150 -16.19 4.98 -5.98
CA ALA A 150 -15.46 6.24 -5.83
C ALA A 150 -16.35 7.32 -5.21
N THR A 151 -17.60 7.44 -5.67
CA THR A 151 -18.56 8.40 -5.12
C THR A 151 -18.95 8.08 -3.68
N GLN A 152 -19.17 6.80 -3.36
CA GLN A 152 -19.62 6.38 -2.04
C GLN A 152 -18.51 6.50 -0.98
N HIS A 153 -17.27 6.14 -1.33
CA HIS A 153 -16.19 5.98 -0.34
C HIS A 153 -15.08 7.03 -0.47
N ILE A 154 -14.73 7.45 -1.69
CA ILE A 154 -13.57 8.33 -1.91
C ILE A 154 -13.97 9.80 -1.91
N LEU A 155 -15.08 10.17 -2.55
CA LEU A 155 -15.55 11.56 -2.62
C LEU A 155 -15.74 12.22 -1.23
N PRO A 156 -16.30 11.55 -0.20
CA PRO A 156 -16.35 12.13 1.15
C PRO A 156 -14.96 12.47 1.70
N CYS A 157 -13.98 11.59 1.48
CA CYS A 157 -12.59 11.81 1.91
C CYS A 157 -11.96 12.99 1.16
N VAL A 158 -12.22 13.13 -0.14
CA VAL A 158 -11.77 14.30 -0.93
C VAL A 158 -12.30 15.60 -0.34
N LYS A 159 -13.59 15.64 0.02
CA LYS A 159 -14.21 16.82 0.63
C LYS A 159 -13.55 17.17 1.96
N GLU A 160 -13.34 16.18 2.82
CA GLU A 160 -12.62 16.34 4.09
C GLU A 160 -11.19 16.88 3.87
N LEU A 161 -10.42 16.24 3.00
CA LEU A 161 -9.02 16.59 2.69
C LEU A 161 -8.87 17.99 2.08
N SER A 162 -9.89 18.49 1.36
CA SER A 162 -9.86 19.86 0.82
C SER A 162 -9.85 20.95 1.90
N SER A 163 -10.31 20.60 3.10
CA SER A 163 -10.33 21.45 4.30
C SER A 163 -9.40 20.95 5.40
N ASP A 164 -8.45 20.05 5.07
CA ASP A 164 -7.51 19.48 6.03
C ASP A 164 -6.72 20.57 6.75
N SER A 165 -6.47 20.38 8.05
CA SER A 165 -5.65 21.28 8.87
C SER A 165 -4.24 21.55 8.27
N SER A 166 -3.63 20.54 7.65
CA SER A 166 -2.29 20.63 7.07
C SER A 166 -2.34 21.21 5.65
N GLN A 167 -1.62 22.32 5.44
CA GLN A 167 -1.48 22.90 4.10
C GLN A 167 -0.82 21.94 3.09
N HIS A 168 0.04 21.05 3.56
CA HIS A 168 0.72 20.09 2.71
C HIS A 168 -0.23 19.00 2.21
N VAL A 169 -1.19 18.59 3.04
CA VAL A 169 -2.27 17.67 2.62
C VAL A 169 -3.13 18.33 1.55
N ARG A 170 -3.56 19.58 1.79
CA ARG A 170 -4.36 20.33 0.80
C ARG A 170 -3.60 20.53 -0.52
N SER A 171 -2.30 20.81 -0.46
CA SER A 171 -1.43 20.94 -1.63
C SER A 171 -1.28 19.62 -2.39
N ALA A 172 -1.07 18.50 -1.68
CA ALA A 172 -0.99 17.18 -2.28
C ALA A 172 -2.28 16.80 -3.01
N LEU A 173 -3.44 17.03 -2.38
CA LEU A 173 -4.74 16.83 -3.02
C LEU A 173 -4.88 17.69 -4.27
N ALA A 174 -4.66 19.01 -4.16
CA ALA A 174 -4.81 19.96 -5.26
C ALA A 174 -3.96 19.59 -6.48
N SER A 175 -2.78 18.98 -6.27
CA SER A 175 -1.89 18.57 -7.36
C SER A 175 -2.43 17.45 -8.24
N VAL A 176 -3.42 16.67 -7.76
CA VAL A 176 -3.95 15.49 -8.48
C VAL A 176 -5.45 15.53 -8.71
N ILE A 177 -6.18 16.36 -7.96
CA ILE A 177 -7.65 16.29 -7.84
C ILE A 177 -8.36 16.39 -9.20
N MET A 178 -7.83 17.18 -10.14
CA MET A 178 -8.42 17.37 -11.48
C MET A 178 -8.61 16.06 -12.25
N GLY A 179 -7.78 15.05 -12.01
CA GLY A 179 -7.93 13.75 -12.65
C GLY A 179 -9.12 12.93 -12.15
N MET A 180 -9.80 13.37 -11.09
CA MET A 180 -11.06 12.77 -10.61
C MET A 180 -12.29 13.26 -11.35
N ALA A 181 -12.22 14.38 -12.08
CA ALA A 181 -13.37 14.93 -12.80
C ALA A 181 -14.00 13.93 -13.81
N PRO A 182 -13.23 13.16 -14.60
CA PRO A 182 -13.80 12.15 -15.50
C PRO A 182 -14.49 10.98 -14.77
N ILE A 183 -14.11 10.71 -13.52
CA ILE A 183 -14.62 9.58 -12.72
C ILE A 183 -15.96 9.94 -12.08
N LEU A 184 -16.06 11.17 -11.57
CA LEU A 184 -17.23 11.64 -10.81
C LEU A 184 -18.26 12.38 -11.67
N GLY A 185 -17.90 12.77 -12.90
CA GLY A 185 -18.79 13.46 -13.82
C GLY A 185 -19.40 14.72 -13.19
N LYS A 186 -20.73 14.85 -13.21
CA LYS A 186 -21.44 16.04 -12.69
C LYS A 186 -21.28 16.25 -11.18
N LEU A 187 -21.00 15.19 -10.41
CA LEU A 187 -20.79 15.28 -8.96
C LEU A 187 -19.49 15.99 -8.60
N TRP A 188 -18.59 16.19 -9.56
CA TRP A 188 -17.34 16.91 -9.38
C TRP A 188 -17.53 18.40 -9.03
N LEU A 189 -18.61 19.01 -9.52
CA LEU A 189 -18.89 20.44 -9.36
C LEU A 189 -19.72 20.76 -8.10
N LEU A 190 -20.03 19.76 -7.26
CA LEU A 190 -20.89 19.85 -6.07
C LEU A 190 -20.14 19.45 -4.79
#